data_AF-A0A5F2BUI4-F1
#
_entry.id   AF-A0A5F2BUI4-F1
#
_cell.length_a   1.000
_cell.length_b   1.000
_cell.length_c   1.000
_cell.angle_alpha   90.00
_cell.angle_beta   90.00
_cell.angle_gamma   90.00
#
_symmetry.space_group_name_H-M   'P 1'
#
loop_
_entity.id
_entity.type
_entity.pdbx_description
1 polymer ?
#
loop_
_entity_poly.entity_id
_entity_poly.type
_entity_poly.pdbx_seq_one_letter_code
_entity_poly.pdbx_strand_id
1 'polypeptide(L)'
;MKQDSESENVDTTHNAIAFGNSKEIQSFSDILQNPLPKHPPFFMDVTLRDGNQALRKPWNLDQKETIFKQLLKLSVQGIEVGFASSNDQEFEACSYLSSIAPE
;
A
#
# COMPACT_ATOMS: atom_id res chain seq x y z
N MET A 1 -52.39 -28.27 28.05
CA MET A 1 -51.03 -28.75 27.74
C MET A 1 -50.43 -27.78 26.76
N LYS A 2 -49.36 -27.08 27.15
CA LYS A 2 -48.62 -26.12 26.31
C LYS A 2 -47.78 -26.89 25.29
N GLN A 3 -47.69 -26.38 24.06
CA GLN A 3 -46.53 -26.54 23.20
C GLN A 3 -46.38 -25.25 22.40
N ASP A 4 -45.67 -24.29 22.99
CA ASP A 4 -45.13 -23.14 22.30
C ASP A 4 -43.82 -23.61 21.64
N SER A 5 -43.75 -23.52 20.31
CA SER A 5 -42.53 -23.81 19.55
C SER A 5 -41.63 -22.57 19.61
N GLU A 6 -40.71 -22.55 20.56
CA GLU A 6 -39.61 -21.58 20.59
C GLU A 6 -38.60 -21.94 19.49
N SER A 7 -38.47 -21.08 18.49
CA SER A 7 -37.36 -21.11 17.55
C SER A 7 -36.13 -20.56 18.27
N GLU A 8 -35.18 -21.43 18.63
CA GLU A 8 -33.87 -21.04 19.14
C GLU A 8 -33.14 -20.21 18.08
N ASN A 9 -33.06 -18.89 18.30
CA ASN A 9 -32.13 -18.04 17.58
C ASN A 9 -30.77 -18.24 18.25
N VAL A 10 -29.86 -18.96 17.57
CA VAL A 10 -28.48 -19.16 18.02
C VAL A 10 -27.75 -17.82 17.92
N ASP A 11 -27.76 -17.07 19.02
CA ASP A 11 -26.96 -15.85 19.17
C ASP A 11 -25.48 -16.23 19.20
N THR A 12 -24.88 -16.28 18.01
CA THR A 12 -23.45 -16.52 17.83
C THR A 12 -22.73 -15.22 18.13
N THR A 13 -22.61 -14.89 19.42
CA THR A 13 -21.70 -13.85 19.89
C THR A 13 -20.27 -14.36 19.67
N HIS A 14 -19.71 -14.02 18.50
CA HIS A 14 -18.28 -14.11 18.27
C HIS A 14 -17.58 -13.26 19.31
N ASN A 15 -16.99 -13.95 20.29
CA ASN A 15 -16.21 -13.37 21.37
C ASN A 15 -14.96 -12.72 20.75
N ALA A 16 -15.06 -11.43 20.43
CA ALA A 16 -13.96 -10.64 19.93
C ALA A 16 -12.93 -10.50 21.06
N ILE A 17 -11.79 -11.16 20.88
CA ILE A 17 -10.61 -10.99 21.72
C ILE A 17 -10.26 -9.49 21.71
N ALA A 18 -10.43 -8.84 22.85
CA ALA A 18 -10.14 -7.42 23.03
C ALA A 18 -8.63 -7.18 22.85
N PHE A 19 -8.23 -6.76 21.66
CA PHE A 19 -6.94 -6.09 21.46
C PHE A 19 -7.00 -4.73 22.18
N GLY A 20 -6.07 -4.52 23.11
CA GLY A 20 -6.10 -3.45 24.10
C GLY A 20 -6.19 -2.01 23.57
N ASN A 21 -6.53 -1.10 24.49
CA ASN A 21 -6.69 0.36 24.32
C ASN A 21 -6.93 0.80 22.87
N SER A 22 -8.19 0.75 22.47
CA SER A 22 -8.68 1.46 21.29
C SER A 22 -8.27 2.93 21.40
N LYS A 23 -7.23 3.32 20.68
CA LYS A 23 -7.03 4.73 20.35
C LYS A 23 -8.36 5.19 19.75
N GLU A 24 -8.92 6.27 20.29
CA GLU A 24 -10.16 6.84 19.81
C GLU A 24 -9.98 7.20 18.32
N ILE A 25 -10.66 6.46 17.44
CA ILE A 25 -10.57 6.68 16.00
C ILE A 25 -11.51 7.84 15.67
N GLN A 26 -10.98 8.90 15.06
CA GLN A 26 -11.79 10.01 14.57
C GLN A 26 -12.87 9.49 13.63
N SER A 27 -14.09 10.02 13.76
CA SER A 27 -15.16 9.62 12.86
C SER A 27 -14.89 10.18 11.45
N PHE A 28 -15.50 9.55 10.44
CA PHE A 28 -15.42 10.03 9.07
C PHE A 28 -15.93 11.47 8.93
N SER A 29 -16.97 11.83 9.70
CA SER A 29 -17.53 13.18 9.77
C SER A 29 -16.53 14.20 10.29
N ASP A 30 -15.66 13.82 11.23
CA ASP A 30 -14.63 14.69 11.78
C ASP A 30 -13.50 14.92 10.76
N ILE A 31 -13.12 13.87 10.02
CA ILE A 31 -12.09 13.96 8.97
C ILE A 31 -12.51 14.94 7.87
N LEU A 32 -13.77 14.91 7.45
CA LEU A 32 -14.28 15.80 6.40
C LEU A 32 -14.33 17.28 6.81
N GLN A 33 -14.34 17.57 8.11
CA GLN A 33 -14.29 18.94 8.62
C GLN A 33 -12.88 19.53 8.62
N ASN A 34 -11.85 18.71 8.38
CA ASN A 34 -10.49 19.22 8.31
C ASN A 34 -10.31 20.18 7.14
N PRO A 35 -9.61 21.31 7.35
CA PRO A 35 -9.30 22.22 6.27
C PRO A 35 -8.44 21.53 5.21
N LEU A 36 -8.66 21.86 3.94
CA LEU A 36 -7.85 21.34 2.85
C LEU A 36 -6.37 21.73 3.04
N PRO A 37 -5.42 20.83 2.70
CA PRO A 37 -4.01 21.14 2.73
C PRO A 37 -3.67 22.35 1.86
N LYS A 38 -2.83 23.25 2.37
CA LYS A 38 -2.37 24.44 1.63
C LYS A 38 -1.36 24.11 0.53
N HIS A 39 -0.76 22.92 0.58
CA HIS A 39 0.23 22.45 -0.36
C HIS A 39 -0.24 21.14 -0.98
N PRO A 40 0.06 20.92 -2.28
CA PRO A 40 -0.22 19.63 -2.90
C PRO A 40 0.57 18.53 -2.18
N PRO A 41 0.06 17.29 -2.16
CA PRO A 41 0.82 16.17 -1.63
C PRO A 41 2.07 15.90 -2.48
N PHE A 42 3.09 15.36 -1.82
CA PHE A 42 4.21 14.74 -2.52
C PHE A 42 3.78 13.33 -2.97
N PHE A 43 3.93 13.04 -4.25
CA PHE A 43 3.61 11.73 -4.81
C PHE A 43 4.87 10.89 -4.92
N MET A 44 4.97 9.86 -4.06
CA MET A 44 5.98 8.83 -4.11
C MET A 44 5.39 7.57 -4.74
N ASP A 45 5.88 7.21 -5.92
CA ASP A 45 5.45 6.02 -6.63
C ASP A 45 6.29 4.80 -6.20
N VAL A 46 5.62 3.71 -5.85
CA VAL A 46 6.24 2.48 -5.33
C VAL A 46 6.13 1.30 -6.29
N THR A 47 5.78 1.55 -7.56
CA THR A 47 5.51 0.51 -8.57
C THR A 47 6.68 -0.43 -8.76
N LEU A 48 7.92 0.07 -8.77
CA LEU A 48 9.13 -0.74 -9.02
C LEU A 48 9.54 -1.60 -7.82
N ARG A 49 9.09 -1.28 -6.60
CA ARG A 49 9.34 -2.06 -5.39
C ARG A 49 8.11 -2.88 -5.00
N ASP A 50 7.09 -2.24 -4.43
CA ASP A 50 5.88 -2.91 -3.92
C ASP A 50 5.07 -3.52 -5.04
N GLY A 51 4.89 -2.76 -6.13
CA GLY A 51 4.19 -3.24 -7.32
C GLY A 51 4.86 -4.47 -7.92
N ASN A 52 6.18 -4.45 -8.06
CA ASN A 52 6.97 -5.58 -8.57
C ASN A 52 6.87 -6.81 -7.66
N GLN A 53 6.88 -6.63 -6.33
CA GLN A 53 6.75 -7.73 -5.36
C GLN A 53 5.36 -8.40 -5.39
N ALA A 54 4.32 -7.66 -5.79
CA ALA A 54 2.96 -8.19 -5.90
C ALA A 54 2.72 -9.05 -7.16
N LEU A 55 3.63 -9.02 -8.14
CA LEU A 55 3.47 -9.76 -9.38
C LEU A 55 3.69 -11.26 -9.19
N ARG A 56 2.87 -12.08 -9.88
CA ARG A 56 3.11 -13.54 -9.99
C ARG A 56 4.50 -13.83 -10.57
N LYS A 57 4.94 -13.02 -11.55
CA LYS A 57 6.28 -13.07 -12.15
C LYS A 57 6.89 -11.68 -12.03
N PRO A 58 7.88 -11.48 -11.13
CA PRO A 58 8.59 -10.21 -11.02
C PRO A 58 9.24 -9.81 -12.35
N TRP A 59 9.35 -8.51 -12.56
CA TRP A 59 10.03 -7.93 -13.71
C TRP A 59 11.53 -8.15 -13.65
N ASN A 60 12.12 -8.37 -14.82
CA ASN A 60 13.56 -8.29 -15.01
C ASN A 60 14.02 -6.83 -15.14
N LEU A 61 15.34 -6.61 -15.26
CA LEU A 61 15.93 -5.27 -15.35
C LEU A 61 15.36 -4.42 -16.51
N ASP A 62 15.28 -4.98 -17.72
CA ASP A 62 14.78 -4.25 -18.90
C ASP A 62 13.31 -3.82 -18.76
N GLN A 63 12.50 -4.69 -18.14
CA GLN A 63 11.11 -4.39 -17.84
C GLN A 63 11.01 -3.30 -16.77
N LYS A 64 11.83 -3.37 -15.71
CA LYS A 64 11.91 -2.32 -14.70
C LYS A 64 12.34 -0.98 -15.31
N GLU A 65 13.31 -0.96 -16.19
CA GLU A 65 13.72 0.26 -16.91
C GLU A 65 12.57 0.84 -17.75
N THR A 66 11.82 -0.03 -18.42
CA THR A 66 10.64 0.39 -19.20
C THR A 66 9.63 1.08 -18.30
N ILE A 67 9.30 0.49 -17.14
CA ILE A 67 8.38 1.07 -16.15
C ILE A 67 8.95 2.38 -15.59
N PHE A 68 10.23 2.42 -15.21
CA PHE A 68 10.90 3.61 -14.72
C PHE A 68 10.78 4.79 -15.70
N LYS A 69 11.05 4.56 -16.98
CA LYS A 69 10.89 5.58 -18.03
C LYS A 69 9.45 6.06 -18.19
N GLN A 70 8.44 5.21 -17.93
CA GLN A 70 7.04 5.66 -17.92
C GLN A 70 6.75 6.54 -16.71
N LEU A 71 7.25 6.18 -15.53
CA LEU A 71 7.10 7.00 -14.32
C LEU A 71 7.75 8.38 -14.50
N LEU A 72 8.94 8.44 -15.12
CA LEU A 72 9.58 9.71 -15.49
C LEU A 72 8.71 10.54 -16.45
N LYS A 73 8.09 9.93 -17.47
CA LYS A 73 7.17 10.61 -18.40
C LYS A 73 5.93 11.17 -17.72
N LEU A 74 5.48 10.54 -16.63
CA LEU A 74 4.36 11.01 -15.81
C LEU A 74 4.77 12.12 -14.84
N SER A 75 6.06 12.45 -14.75
CA SER A 75 6.60 13.47 -13.85
C SER A 75 6.22 13.23 -12.39
N VAL A 76 6.24 11.97 -11.94
CA VAL A 76 6.07 11.66 -10.51
C VAL A 76 7.24 12.24 -9.71
N GLN A 77 6.95 12.72 -8.49
CA GLN A 77 7.92 13.51 -7.71
C GLN A 77 8.99 12.64 -7.05
N GLY A 78 8.68 11.38 -6.75
CA GLY A 78 9.64 10.40 -6.24
C GLY A 78 9.28 8.99 -6.69
N ILE A 79 10.30 8.14 -6.83
CA ILE A 79 10.16 6.75 -7.27
C ILE A 79 10.97 5.86 -6.32
N GLU A 80 10.32 4.87 -5.71
CA GLU A 80 11.01 3.79 -4.99
C GLU A 80 11.45 2.72 -6.01
N VAL A 81 12.74 2.71 -6.36
CA VAL A 81 13.27 1.91 -7.46
C VAL A 81 13.45 0.41 -7.16
N GLY A 82 13.40 0.00 -5.89
CA GLY A 82 13.55 -1.40 -5.48
C GLY A 82 14.03 -1.53 -4.03
N PHE A 83 14.41 -2.75 -3.63
CA PHE A 83 14.90 -3.03 -2.27
C PHE A 83 16.34 -3.57 -2.32
N ALA A 84 17.31 -2.65 -2.36
CA ALA A 84 18.71 -2.95 -2.65
C ALA A 84 19.39 -3.94 -1.68
N SER A 85 18.97 -4.00 -0.42
CA SER A 85 19.56 -4.92 0.57
C SER A 85 18.95 -6.34 0.53
N SER A 86 18.01 -6.61 -0.37
CA SER A 86 17.31 -7.90 -0.41
C SER A 86 18.11 -9.00 -1.12
N ASN A 87 18.80 -8.68 -2.21
CA ASN A 87 19.68 -9.56 -2.97
C ASN A 87 20.48 -8.76 -4.03
N ASP A 88 21.48 -9.41 -4.63
CA ASP A 88 22.38 -8.78 -5.61
C ASP A 88 21.66 -8.27 -6.86
N GLN A 89 20.64 -8.99 -7.36
CA GLN A 89 19.89 -8.57 -8.56
C GLN A 89 19.10 -7.27 -8.31
N GLU A 90 18.50 -7.14 -7.12
CA GLU A 90 17.83 -5.90 -6.71
C GLU A 90 18.83 -4.77 -6.46
N PHE A 91 20.00 -5.06 -5.91
CA PHE A 91 21.07 -4.07 -5.76
C PHE A 91 21.52 -3.51 -7.12
N GLU A 92 21.81 -4.39 -8.09
CA GLU A 92 22.19 -4.01 -9.45
C GLU A 92 21.10 -3.20 -10.14
N ALA A 93 19.83 -3.62 -10.02
CA ALA A 93 18.69 -2.89 -10.57
C ALA A 93 18.56 -1.48 -9.96
N CYS A 94 18.64 -1.35 -8.63
CA CYS A 94 18.59 -0.05 -7.96
C CYS A 94 19.74 0.87 -8.39
N SER A 95 20.96 0.33 -8.47
CA SER A 95 22.14 1.09 -8.89
C SER A 95 22.00 1.61 -10.32
N TYR A 96 21.60 0.73 -11.25
CA TYR A 96 21.40 1.11 -12.65
C TYR A 96 20.28 2.15 -12.82
N LEU A 97 19.10 1.91 -12.26
CA LEU A 97 17.96 2.83 -12.41
C LEU A 97 18.26 4.21 -11.81
N SER A 98 18.98 4.25 -10.68
CA SER A 98 19.41 5.51 -10.08
C SER A 98 20.42 6.26 -10.96
N SER A 99 21.29 5.55 -11.67
CA SER A 99 22.29 6.16 -12.57
C SER A 99 21.70 6.83 -13.81
N ILE A 100 20.48 6.44 -14.22
CA ILE A 100 19.76 7.02 -15.37
C ILE A 100 18.65 7.99 -14.94
N ALA A 101 18.52 8.26 -13.63
CA ALA A 101 17.59 9.25 -13.13
C ALA A 101 18.04 10.66 -13.55
N PRO A 102 17.11 11.58 -13.87
CA PRO A 102 17.44 12.98 -14.11
C PRO A 102 17.99 13.64 -12.83
N GLU A 103 18.82 14.68 -13.01
CA GLU A 103 19.33 15.53 -11.92
C GLU A 103 18.23 16.29 -11.18
#